data_AF-A0A227I3U1-F1
#
_entry.id   AF-A0A227I3U1-F1
#
_cell.length_a   1.000
_cell.length_b   1.000
_cell.length_c   1.000
_cell.angle_alpha   90.00
_cell.angle_beta   90.00
_cell.angle_gamma   90.00
#
_symmetry.space_group_name_H-M   'P 1'
#
loop_
_entity.id
_entity.type
_entity.pdbx_description
1 polymer ?
#
loop_
_entity_poly.entity_id
_entity_poly.type
_entity_poly.pdbx_seq_one_letter_code
_entity_poly.pdbx_strand_id
1 'polypeptide(L)' 'MEPTFFAKAGRITDAIEETLIAFFLGAMTLLTFANVIFRYVFNDNILWALELTVFMFAWMVL' A
#
# COMPACT_ATOMS: atom_id res chain seq x y z
N MET A 1 -12.52 -33.86 -13.72
CA MET A 1 -11.44 -32.86 -13.85
C MET A 1 -11.03 -32.51 -12.44
N GLU A 2 -9.92 -33.06 -11.97
CA GLU A 2 -9.46 -32.85 -10.59
C GLU A 2 -9.15 -31.36 -10.36
N PRO A 3 -9.61 -30.75 -9.26
CA PRO A 3 -9.21 -29.40 -8.91
C PRO A 3 -7.74 -29.46 -8.51
N THR A 4 -6.86 -29.15 -9.45
CA THR A 4 -5.42 -29.09 -9.22
C THR A 4 -5.18 -28.12 -8.06
N PHE A 5 -4.48 -28.59 -7.02
CA PHE A 5 -4.15 -27.81 -5.83
C PHE A 5 -3.53 -26.43 -6.20
N PHE A 6 -2.84 -26.38 -7.34
CA PHE A 6 -2.31 -25.20 -8.02
C PHE A 6 -3.37 -24.13 -8.36
N ALA A 7 -4.58 -24.50 -8.80
CA ALA A 7 -5.65 -23.55 -9.11
C ALA A 7 -6.29 -22.94 -7.86
N LYS A 8 -6.15 -23.58 -6.69
CA LYS A 8 -6.56 -23.01 -5.41
C LYS A 8 -5.49 -22.07 -4.86
N ALA A 9 -4.21 -22.42 -5.03
CA ALA A 9 -3.09 -21.56 -4.67
C ALA A 9 -3.10 -20.26 -5.49
N GLY A 10 -3.24 -20.34 -6.82
CA GLY A 10 -3.27 -19.15 -7.69
C GLY A 10 -4.37 -18.14 -7.34
N ARG A 11 -5.59 -18.63 -7.05
CA ARG A 11 -6.71 -17.75 -6.63
C ARG A 11 -6.47 -17.04 -5.30
N ILE A 12 -5.72 -17.65 -4.38
CA ILE A 12 -5.40 -17.03 -3.09
C ILE A 12 -4.34 -15.95 -3.30
N THR A 13 -3.34 -16.20 -4.14
CA THR A 13 -2.32 -15.21 -4.48
C THR A 13 -2.93 -13.99 -5.18
N ASP A 14 -3.80 -14.19 -6.18
CA ASP A 14 -4.50 -13.08 -6.86
C ASP A 14 -5.28 -12.19 -5.87
N ALA A 15 -6.05 -12.80 -4.96
CA ALA A 15 -6.83 -12.05 -3.98
C ALA A 15 -5.95 -11.30 -2.96
N ILE A 16 -4.79 -11.86 -2.61
CA ILE A 16 -3.81 -11.23 -1.73
C ILE A 16 -3.15 -10.05 -2.44
N GLU A 17 -2.74 -10.20 -3.70
CA GLU A 17 -2.17 -9.11 -4.50
C GLU A 17 -3.16 -7.96 -4.68
N GLU A 18 -4.41 -8.26 -5.03
CA GLU A 18 -5.46 -7.24 -5.18
C GLU A 18 -5.69 -6.48 -3.87
N THR A 19 -5.72 -7.18 -2.74
CA THR A 19 -5.85 -6.57 -1.41
C THR A 19 -4.62 -5.74 -1.02
N LEU A 20 -3.42 -6.22 -1.34
CA LEU A 20 -2.15 -5.53 -1.09
C LEU A 20 -2.08 -4.21 -1.87
N ILE A 21 -2.43 -4.23 -3.16
CA ILE A 21 -2.44 -3.03 -4.00
C ILE A 21 -3.46 -2.02 -3.45
N ALA A 22 -4.69 -2.45 -3.14
CA ALA A 22 -5.71 -1.58 -2.56
C ALA A 22 -5.28 -0.99 -1.21
N PHE A 23 -4.62 -1.79 -0.37
CA PHE A 23 -4.09 -1.36 0.92
C PHE A 23 -2.97 -0.31 0.75
N PHE A 24 -1.99 -0.54 -0.12
CA PHE A 24 -0.90 0.41 -0.35
C PHE A 24 -1.41 1.74 -0.90
N LEU A 25 -2.35 1.72 -1.85
CA LEU A 25 -3.02 2.91 -2.37
C LEU A 25 -3.70 3.70 -1.26
N GLY A 26 -4.52 3.05 -0.42
CA GLY A 26 -5.17 3.70 0.71
C GLY A 26 -4.16 4.25 1.73
N ALA A 27 -3.13 3.49 2.06
CA ALA A 27 -2.12 3.89 3.03
C ALA A 27 -1.31 5.10 2.53
N MET A 28 -0.99 5.23 1.24
CA MET A 28 -0.34 6.43 0.68
C MET A 28 -1.20 7.69 0.86
N THR A 29 -2.52 7.58 0.67
CA THR A 29 -3.43 8.72 0.87
C THR A 29 -3.48 9.14 2.35
N LEU A 30 -3.52 8.18 3.27
CA LEU A 30 -3.50 8.46 4.70
C LEU A 30 -2.18 9.10 5.14
N LEU A 31 -1.05 8.64 4.59
CA LEU A 31 0.27 9.13 4.95
C LEU A 31 0.46 10.59 4.49
N THR A 32 0.07 10.91 3.25
CA THR A 32 0.07 12.28 2.74
C THR A 32 -0.90 13.19 3.50
N PHE A 33 -2.07 12.67 3.87
CA PHE A 33 -3.03 13.39 4.69
C PHE A 33 -2.51 13.66 6.12
N ALA A 34 -1.85 12.68 6.74
CA ALA A 34 -1.20 12.87 8.03
C ALA A 34 -0.11 13.94 7.95
N ASN A 35 0.65 13.99 6.85
CA ASN A 35 1.65 15.04 6.64
C ASN A 35 1.00 16.45 6.61
N VAL A 36 -0.16 16.61 5.96
CA VAL A 36 -0.95 17.84 5.98
C VAL A 36 -1.35 18.21 7.41
N ILE A 37 -1.86 17.25 8.20
CA ILE A 37 -2.22 17.52 9.60
C ILE A 37 -1.01 17.99 10.40
N PHE A 38 0.13 17.30 10.30
CA PHE A 38 1.36 17.71 10.97
C PHE A 38 1.77 19.13 10.59
N ARG A 39 1.73 19.44 9.29
CA ARG A 39 2.13 20.74 8.77
C ARG A 39 1.24 21.88 9.23
N TYR A 40 -0.07 21.70 9.24
CA TYR A 40 -1.02 22.77 9.53
C TYR A 40 -1.44 22.85 11.00
N VAL A 41 -1.51 21.73 11.72
CA VAL A 41 -1.94 21.69 13.13
C VAL A 41 -0.75 21.76 14.08
N PHE A 42 0.33 21.06 13.75
CA PHE A 42 1.51 20.97 14.61
C PHE A 42 2.65 21.91 14.17
N ASN A 43 2.48 22.65 13.06
CA ASN A 43 3.51 23.50 12.43
C ASN A 43 4.82 22.74 12.13
N ASP A 44 4.77 21.41 12.05
CA ASP A 44 5.92 20.55 11.89
C ASP A 44 5.74 19.62 10.69
N ASN A 45 6.81 19.13 10.06
CA ASN A 45 6.68 18.33 8.83
C ASN A 45 7.24 16.92 9.03
N ILE A 46 6.51 15.91 8.55
CA ILE A 46 7.03 14.54 8.48
C ILE A 46 8.00 14.44 7.29
N LEU A 47 9.30 14.66 7.55
CA LEU A 47 10.37 14.63 6.55
C LEU A 47 10.41 13.32 5.74
N TRP A 48 10.14 12.19 6.40
CA TRP A 48 10.18 10.86 5.80
C TRP A 48 8.89 10.45 5.07
N ALA A 49 7.81 11.24 5.12
CA ALA A 49 6.54 10.86 4.51
C ALA A 49 6.68 10.67 2.99
N LEU A 50 7.45 11.54 2.34
CA LEU A 50 7.71 11.47 0.91
C LEU A 50 8.46 10.17 0.57
N GLU A 51 9.53 9.89 1.31
CA GLU A 51 10.34 8.68 1.13
C GLU A 51 9.49 7.41 1.31
N LEU A 52 8.63 7.38 2.34
CA LEU A 52 7.79 6.23 2.61
C LEU A 52 6.75 6.01 1.51
N THR A 53 6.15 7.07 0.96
CA THR A 53 5.25 6.94 -0.20
C THR A 53 5.97 6.45 -1.46
N VAL A 54 7.23 6.86 -1.69
CA VAL A 54 8.03 6.38 -2.83
C VAL A 54 8.39 4.90 -2.66
N PHE A 55 8.74 4.46 -1.45
CA PHE A 55 9.01 3.05 -1.20
C PHE A 55 7.76 2.19 -1.35
N MET A 56 6.62 2.63 -0.83
CA MET A 56 5.34 1.96 -1.03
C MET A 56 4.99 1.83 -2.53
N PHE A 57 5.35 2.82 -3.34
CA PHE A 57 5.13 2.78 -4.79
C PHE A 57 6.04 1.76 -5.47
N ALA A 58 7.31 1.69 -5.08
CA ALA A 58 8.24 0.67 -5.57
C ALA A 58 7.76 -0.75 -5.23
N TRP A 59 7.17 -0.96 -4.06
CA TRP A 59 6.58 -2.24 -3.66
C TRP A 59 5.32 -2.64 -4.43
N MET A 60 4.59 -1.69 -5.03
CA MET A 60 3.44 -2.00 -5.89
C MET A 60 3.82 -2.47 -7.30
N VAL A 61 5.08 -2.24 -7.72
CA VAL A 61 5.56 -2.56 -9.07
C VAL A 61 6.18 -3.96 -9.16
N LEU A 62 6.54 -4.55 -8.02
CA LEU A 62 7.19 -5.86 -7.91
C LEU A 62 6.17 -7.00 -7.83
#